data_AF-A0A2A5V1F9-F1
#
_entry.id   AF-A0A2A5V1F9-F1
#
_cell.length_a   1.000
_cell.length_b   1.000
_cell.length_c   1.000
_cell.angle_alpha   90.00
_cell.angle_beta   90.00
_cell.angle_gamma   90.00
#
_symmetry.space_group_name_H-M   'P 1'
#
loop_
_entity.id
_entity.type
_entity.pdbx_description
1 polymer ?
#
loop_
_entity_poly.entity_id
_entity_poly.type
_entity_poly.pdbx_seq_one_letter_code
_entity_poly.pdbx_strand_id
1 'polypeptide(L)'
;MLKKIKNNYFLLIFIFLLLYFLFNLLSGQRGLISYFDKKVTLKDLKNQKLFLINQINDLDFKNSLLSDNLDLDYVEILIRERFLFGKKNEKIYILKK
;
A
#
# COMPACT_ATOMS: atom_id res chain seq x y z
N MET A 1 49.55 -23.60 -24.29
CA MET A 1 48.29 -23.08 -23.70
C MET A 1 48.10 -23.56 -22.25
N LEU A 2 48.08 -24.88 -22.00
CA LEU A 2 47.93 -25.47 -20.66
C LEU A 2 48.97 -24.99 -19.62
N LYS A 3 50.24 -24.79 -20.02
CA LYS A 3 51.30 -24.24 -19.16
C LYS A 3 50.99 -22.83 -18.63
N LYS A 4 50.38 -21.96 -19.46
CA LYS A 4 49.96 -20.60 -19.05
C LYS A 4 48.80 -20.64 -18.05
N ILE A 5 47.85 -21.55 -18.26
CA ILE A 5 46.71 -21.75 -17.35
C ILE A 5 47.22 -22.27 -15.99
N LYS A 6 48.14 -23.23 -15.98
CA LYS A 6 48.76 -23.76 -14.75
C LYS A 6 49.47 -22.68 -13.93
N ASN A 7 50.17 -21.75 -14.58
CA ASN A 7 50.84 -20.65 -13.88
C ASN A 7 49.86 -19.63 -13.24
N ASN A 8 48.64 -19.50 -13.78
CA ASN A 8 47.65 -18.51 -13.33
C ASN A 8 46.44 -19.14 -12.63
N TYR A 9 46.51 -20.40 -12.21
CA TYR A 9 45.34 -21.16 -11.73
C TYR A 9 44.67 -20.53 -10.49
N PHE A 10 45.46 -19.89 -9.62
CA PHE A 10 44.96 -19.19 -8.44
C PHE A 10 44.02 -18.02 -8.81
N LEU A 11 44.40 -17.28 -9.85
CA LEU A 11 43.63 -16.16 -10.39
C LEU A 11 42.30 -16.64 -10.98
N LEU A 12 42.31 -17.81 -11.62
CA LEU A 12 41.11 -18.46 -12.14
C LEU A 12 40.12 -18.83 -11.02
N ILE A 13 40.61 -19.45 -9.94
CA ILE A 13 39.79 -19.80 -8.77
C ILE A 13 39.20 -18.56 -8.12
N PHE A 14 40.00 -17.51 -7.98
CA PHE A 14 39.55 -16.24 -7.42
C PHE A 14 38.40 -15.63 -8.25
N ILE A 15 38.50 -15.66 -9.59
CA ILE A 15 37.43 -15.20 -10.48
C ILE A 15 36.14 -16.00 -10.27
N PHE A 16 36.22 -17.33 -10.15
CA PHE A 16 35.05 -18.16 -9.88
C PHE A 16 34.42 -17.88 -8.52
N LEU A 17 35.22 -17.68 -7.48
CA LEU A 17 34.75 -17.28 -6.15
C LEU A 17 34.07 -15.90 -6.18
N LEU A 18 34.68 -14.94 -6.88
CA LEU A 18 34.13 -13.60 -7.05
C LEU A 18 32.78 -13.64 -7.78
N LEU A 19 32.69 -14.41 -8.87
CA LEU A 19 31.43 -14.59 -9.61
C LEU A 19 30.37 -15.25 -8.74
N TYR A 20 30.71 -16.31 -8.01
CA TYR A 20 29.77 -16.97 -7.09
C TYR A 20 29.22 -15.99 -6.05
N PHE A 21 30.08 -15.16 -5.46
CA PHE A 21 29.65 -14.12 -4.53
C PHE A 21 28.75 -13.09 -5.20
N LEU A 22 29.12 -12.57 -6.37
CA LEU A 22 28.34 -11.56 -7.09
C LEU A 22 26.96 -12.06 -7.48
N PHE A 23 26.85 -13.30 -7.99
CA PHE A 23 25.56 -13.90 -8.31
C PHE A 23 24.69 -14.05 -7.07
N ASN A 24 25.25 -14.54 -5.95
CA ASN A 24 24.49 -14.67 -4.70
C ASN A 24 24.10 -13.31 -4.08
N LEU A 25 24.91 -12.27 -4.29
CA LEU A 25 24.63 -10.93 -3.78
C LEU A 25 23.53 -10.23 -4.58
N LEU A 26 23.58 -10.34 -5.91
CA LEU A 26 22.64 -9.65 -6.80
C LEU A 26 21.31 -10.38 -6.92
N SER A 27 21.35 -11.71 -6.96
CA SER A 27 20.19 -12.56 -7.24
C SER A 27 19.59 -13.21 -6.00
N GLY A 28 18.46 -13.91 -6.20
CA GLY A 28 17.76 -14.61 -5.14
C GLY A 28 16.85 -13.71 -4.30
N GLN A 29 16.07 -14.34 -3.42
CA GLN A 29 15.04 -13.65 -2.62
C GLN A 29 15.63 -12.68 -1.59
N ARG A 30 16.91 -12.82 -1.25
CA ARG A 30 17.63 -11.93 -0.33
C ARG A 30 18.69 -11.09 -1.04
N GLY A 31 18.75 -11.18 -2.37
CA GLY A 31 19.66 -10.39 -3.18
C GLY A 31 19.23 -8.93 -3.28
N LEU A 32 20.14 -8.12 -3.82
CA LEU A 32 19.96 -6.68 -3.98
C LEU A 32 18.76 -6.32 -4.85
N ILE A 33 18.51 -7.07 -5.93
CA ILE A 33 17.36 -6.82 -6.80
C ILE A 33 16.05 -6.99 -6.01
N SER A 34 15.92 -8.11 -5.29
CA SER A 34 14.74 -8.40 -4.47
C SER A 34 14.55 -7.39 -3.34
N TYR A 35 15.65 -6.84 -2.78
CA TYR A 35 15.58 -5.78 -1.77
C TYR A 35 14.88 -4.53 -2.30
N PHE A 36 15.22 -4.07 -3.50
CA PHE A 36 14.59 -2.88 -4.09
C PHE A 36 13.09 -3.11 -4.36
N ASP A 37 12.73 -4.25 -4.94
CA ASP A 37 11.32 -4.59 -5.20
C ASP A 37 10.50 -4.62 -3.91
N LYS A 38 11.01 -5.34 -2.88
CA LYS A 38 10.34 -5.44 -1.58
C LYS A 38 10.21 -4.09 -0.89
N LYS A 39 11.18 -3.19 -1.06
CA LYS A 39 11.11 -1.83 -0.50
C LYS A 39 9.95 -1.04 -1.11
N VAL A 40 9.72 -1.19 -2.42
CA VAL A 40 8.58 -0.58 -3.11
C VAL A 40 7.27 -1.21 -2.63
N THR A 41 7.17 -2.53 -2.60
CA THR A 41 5.97 -3.24 -2.10
C THR A 41 5.65 -2.85 -0.65
N LEU A 42 6.65 -2.74 0.21
CA LEU A 42 6.46 -2.32 1.61
C LEU A 42 5.90 -0.90 1.70
N LYS A 43 6.39 0.03 0.85
CA LYS A 43 5.87 1.40 0.82
C LYS A 43 4.40 1.42 0.40
N ASP A 44 4.05 0.66 -0.63
CA ASP A 44 2.68 0.58 -1.12
C ASP A 44 1.74 -0.02 -0.05
N LEU A 45 2.14 -1.12 0.58
CA LEU A 45 1.38 -1.73 1.68
C LEU A 45 1.19 -0.78 2.87
N LYS A 46 2.19 0.04 3.20
CA LYS A 46 2.06 1.06 4.25
C LYS A 46 1.04 2.14 3.89
N ASN A 47 1.03 2.58 2.63
CA ASN A 47 0.07 3.57 2.15
C ASN A 47 -1.35 2.98 2.15
N GLN A 48 -1.52 1.76 1.64
CA GLN A 48 -2.81 1.05 1.68
C GLN A 48 -3.31 0.86 3.12
N LYS A 49 -2.43 0.47 4.05
CA LYS A 49 -2.76 0.37 5.47
C LYS A 49 -3.27 1.71 6.02
N LEU A 50 -2.59 2.81 5.73
CA LEU A 50 -2.98 4.14 6.21
C LEU A 50 -4.33 4.57 5.62
N PHE A 51 -4.55 4.31 4.34
CA PHE A 51 -5.83 4.55 3.68
C PHE A 51 -6.98 3.77 4.33
N LEU A 52 -6.78 2.47 4.58
CA LEU A 52 -7.78 1.62 5.25
C LEU A 52 -8.05 2.06 6.69
N ILE A 53 -7.03 2.45 7.44
CA ILE A 53 -7.22 3.00 8.80
C ILE A 53 -8.07 4.26 8.77
N ASN A 54 -7.82 5.16 7.80
CA ASN A 54 -8.63 6.37 7.68
C ASN A 54 -10.09 6.06 7.33
N GLN A 55 -10.34 5.06 6.47
CA GLN A 55 -11.70 4.60 6.18
C GLN A 55 -12.40 4.00 7.39
N ILE A 56 -11.69 3.17 8.16
CA ILE A 56 -12.22 2.58 9.40
C ILE A 56 -12.58 3.69 10.39
N ASN A 57 -11.69 4.67 10.60
CA ASN A 57 -11.94 5.78 11.51
C ASN A 57 -13.16 6.63 11.08
N ASP A 58 -13.33 6.89 9.77
CA ASP A 58 -14.50 7.60 9.24
C ASP A 58 -15.79 6.79 9.47
N LEU A 59 -15.76 5.48 9.26
CA LEU A 59 -16.90 4.61 9.52
C LEU A 59 -17.23 4.52 11.02
N ASP A 60 -16.21 4.40 11.88
CA ASP A 60 -16.39 4.36 13.33
C ASP A 60 -16.97 5.67 13.85
N PHE A 61 -16.54 6.81 13.31
CA PHE A 61 -17.14 8.11 13.61
C PHE A 61 -18.60 8.17 13.16
N LYS A 62 -18.92 7.75 11.94
CA LYS A 62 -20.32 7.72 11.47
C LYS A 62 -21.19 6.78 12.29
N ASN A 63 -20.64 5.64 12.72
CA ASN A 63 -21.34 4.69 13.58
C ASN A 63 -21.56 5.25 14.99
N SER A 64 -20.61 6.01 15.54
CA SER A 64 -20.77 6.61 16.86
C SER A 64 -21.89 7.66 16.87
N LEU A 65 -22.05 8.42 15.77
CA LEU A 65 -23.18 9.34 15.57
C LEU A 65 -24.55 8.63 15.51
N LEU A 66 -24.57 7.33 15.21
CA LEU A 66 -25.79 6.53 15.07
C LEU A 66 -26.03 5.57 16.25
N SER A 67 -25.12 5.53 17.21
CA SER A 67 -25.14 4.61 18.37
C SER A 67 -25.73 5.30 19.61
N ASP A 68 -25.20 5.03 20.81
CA ASP A 68 -25.77 5.42 22.11
C ASP A 68 -26.10 6.92 22.27
N ASN A 69 -25.35 7.81 21.61
CA ASN A 69 -25.66 9.24 21.50
C ASN A 69 -26.07 9.59 20.06
N LEU A 70 -27.29 9.16 19.69
CA LEU A 70 -27.87 9.40 18.38
C LEU A 70 -27.91 10.90 18.05
N ASP A 71 -27.15 11.30 17.04
CA ASP A 71 -27.17 12.66 16.51
C ASP A 71 -28.36 12.80 15.54
N LEU A 72 -29.43 13.44 16.01
CA LEU A 72 -30.65 13.63 15.23
C LEU A 72 -30.43 14.50 13.97
N ASP A 73 -29.50 15.44 14.02
CA ASP A 73 -29.18 16.30 12.86
C ASP A 73 -28.48 15.47 11.79
N TYR A 74 -27.56 14.58 12.18
CA TYR A 74 -26.91 13.64 11.26
C TYR A 74 -27.91 12.66 10.64
N VAL A 75 -28.85 12.12 11.42
CA VAL A 75 -29.94 11.27 10.91
C VAL A 75 -30.84 12.04 9.93
N GLU A 76 -31.19 13.30 10.23
CA GLU A 76 -31.96 14.14 9.32
C GLU A 76 -31.22 14.37 8.00
N ILE A 77 -29.91 14.63 8.03
CA ILE A 77 -29.07 14.75 6.83
C ILE A 77 -29.13 13.47 6.00
N LEU A 78 -28.95 12.30 6.62
CA LEU A 78 -29.02 11.01 5.92
C LEU A 78 -30.39 10.76 5.27
N ILE A 79 -31.48 11.10 5.97
CA ILE A 79 -32.85 10.96 5.43
C ILE A 79 -33.04 11.91 4.25
N ARG A 80 -32.60 13.17 4.35
CA ARG A 80 -32.67 14.16 3.26
C ARG A 80 -31.86 13.73 2.04
N GLU A 81 -30.65 13.20 2.23
CA GLU A 81 -29.80 12.73 1.13
C GLU A 81 -30.39 11.50 0.42
N ARG A 82 -30.90 10.52 1.18
CA ARG A 82 -31.35 9.23 0.63
C ARG A 82 -32.75 9.27 0.07
N PHE A 83 -33.64 10.04 0.69
CA PHE A 83 -35.06 10.05 0.37
C PHE A 83 -35.56 11.38 -0.21
N LEU A 84 -34.67 12.38 -0.39
CA LEU A 84 -35.01 13.73 -0.85
C LEU A 84 -36.18 14.33 -0.05
N PHE A 85 -36.18 14.06 1.26
CA PHE A 85 -37.25 14.48 2.16
C PHE A 85 -37.19 15.99 2.39
N GLY A 86 -38.32 16.68 2.22
CA GLY A 86 -38.46 18.11 2.46
C GLY A 86 -39.70 18.41 3.28
N LYS A 87 -39.68 19.52 4.03
CA LYS A 87 -40.84 19.98 4.78
C LYS A 87 -41.87 20.61 3.85
N LYS A 88 -43.13 20.67 4.29
CA LYS A 88 -44.20 21.33 3.54
C LYS A 88 -43.80 22.78 3.24
N ASN A 89 -43.83 23.16 1.95
CA ASN A 89 -43.38 24.45 1.40
C ASN A 89 -41.85 24.65 1.23
N GLU A 90 -41.01 23.65 1.46
CA GLU A 90 -39.59 23.71 1.07
C GLU A 90 -39.43 23.47 -0.44
N LYS A 91 -38.50 24.19 -1.08
CA LYS A 91 -38.08 23.95 -2.47
C LYS A 91 -36.70 23.30 -2.46
N ILE A 92 -36.61 22.07 -2.96
CA ILE A 92 -35.36 21.32 -3.06
C ILE A 92 -34.76 21.55 -4.45
N TYR A 93 -33.49 21.95 -4.52
CA TYR A 93 -32.74 22.08 -5.77
C TYR A 93 -31.70 20.98 -5.85
N ILE A 94 -31.78 20.15 -6.90
CA ILE A 94 -30.76 19.13 -7.19
C ILE A 94 -29.79 19.76 -8.20
N LEU A 95 -28.61 20.13 -7.73
CA LEU A 95 -27.53 20.59 -8.59
C LEU A 95 -26.82 19.38 -9.19
N LYS A 96 -27.04 19.13 -10.49
CA LYS A 96 -26.19 18.21 -11.24
C LYS A 96 -24.84 18.89 -11.49
N LYS A 97 -23.77 18.22 -11.08
CA LYS A 97 -22.40 18.59 -11.42
C LYS A 97 -21.94 17.80 -12.64
#